data_AF-A0A835LBB9-F1
#
_entry.id   AF-A0A835LBB9-F1
#
_cell.length_a   1.000
_cell.length_b   1.000
_cell.length_c   1.000
_cell.angle_alpha   90.00
_cell.angle_beta   90.00
_cell.angle_gamma   90.00
#
_symmetry.space_group_name_H-M   'P 1'
#
loop_
_entity.id
_entity.type
_entity.pdbx_description
1 polymer ?
#
loop_
_entity_poly.entity_id
_entity_poly.type
_entity_poly.pdbx_seq_one_letter_code
_entity_poly.pdbx_strand_id
1 'polypeptide(L)' 'MNTDITALTKPEYLVVDQNPPFTKIVANFNTLDYLRFTTITGISVTVGYLSGIKPNIRGPSMVTGGLIERLGGFMYAYEN' A
#
# COMPACT_ATOMS: atom_id res chain seq x y z
N MET A 1 -0.26 26.07 -15.61
CA MET A 1 0.53 24.92 -15.14
C MET A 1 -0.14 23.68 -15.72
N ASN A 2 0.57 22.87 -16.51
CA ASN A 2 -0.02 21.69 -17.15
C ASN A 2 -0.03 20.54 -16.13
N THR A 3 -1.21 20.03 -15.81
CA THR A 3 -1.43 18.99 -14.78
C THR A 3 -2.23 17.82 -15.33
N ASP A 4 -2.25 17.69 -16.66
CA ASP A 4 -2.98 16.65 -17.36
C ASP A 4 -2.34 15.29 -17.12
N ILE A 5 -3.18 14.29 -16.84
CA ILE A 5 -2.75 12.91 -16.65
C ILE A 5 -3.05 12.15 -17.94
N THR A 6 -1.98 11.87 -18.70
CA THR A 6 -2.02 11.00 -19.87
C THR A 6 -0.90 9.97 -19.76
N ALA A 7 -1.25 8.69 -19.93
CA ALA A 7 -0.27 7.62 -20.00
C ALA A 7 0.33 7.55 -21.39
N LEU A 8 1.60 7.13 -21.48
CA LEU A 8 2.27 6.89 -22.76
C LEU A 8 1.60 5.74 -23.53
N THR A 9 1.17 4.71 -22.79
CA THR A 9 0.43 3.56 -23.32
C THR A 9 -1.07 3.80 -23.21
N LYS A 10 -1.81 3.36 -24.24
CA LYS A 10 -3.27 3.41 -24.20
C LYS A 10 -3.80 2.34 -23.25
N PRO A 11 -4.87 2.63 -22.49
CA PRO A 11 -5.49 1.64 -21.61
C PRO A 11 -6.11 0.53 -22.46
N GLU A 12 -5.80 -0.72 -22.11
CA GLU A 12 -6.36 -1.90 -22.78
C GLU A 12 -7.82 -2.17 -22.36
N TYR A 13 -8.18 -1.75 -21.14
CA TYR A 13 -9.52 -1.85 -20.58
C TYR A 13 -10.26 -0.51 -20.66
N LEU A 14 -11.58 -0.56 -20.52
CA LEU A 14 -12.42 0.63 -20.52
C LEU A 14 -12.04 1.54 -19.34
N VAL A 15 -11.80 2.81 -19.65
CA VAL A 15 -11.51 3.84 -18.66
C VAL A 15 -12.80 4.24 -17.96
N VAL A 16 -12.90 3.94 -16.68
CA VAL A 16 -14.05 4.34 -15.84
C VAL A 16 -13.94 5.81 -15.44
N ASP A 17 -12.74 6.24 -15.04
CA ASP A 17 -12.42 7.62 -14.64
C ASP A 17 -10.95 7.89 -14.97
N GLN A 18 -10.64 9.01 -15.65
CA GLN A 18 -9.29 9.33 -16.08
C GLN A 18 -8.44 9.93 -14.96
N ASN A 19 -9.05 10.66 -14.02
CA ASN A 19 -8.34 11.28 -12.90
C ASN A 19 -9.25 11.31 -11.66
N PRO A 20 -9.52 10.14 -11.04
CA PRO A 20 -10.37 10.07 -9.87
C PRO A 20 -9.74 10.80 -8.68
N PRO A 21 -10.53 11.54 -7.88
CA PRO A 21 -10.03 12.15 -6.66
C PRO A 21 -9.63 11.08 -5.64
N PHE A 22 -8.67 11.41 -4.77
CA PHE A 22 -8.11 10.49 -3.77
C PHE A 22 -9.18 9.73 -2.96
N THR A 23 -10.20 10.43 -2.48
CA THR A 23 -11.26 9.84 -1.65
C THR A 23 -12.08 8.80 -2.40
N LYS A 24 -12.23 8.94 -3.73
CA LYS A 24 -12.95 7.97 -4.57
C LYS A 24 -12.16 6.69 -4.72
N ILE A 25 -10.83 6.77 -4.88
CA ILE A 25 -9.97 5.58 -5.01
C ILE A 25 -9.98 4.78 -3.70
N VAL A 26 -9.75 5.45 -2.57
CA VAL A 26 -9.74 4.79 -1.26
C VAL A 26 -11.10 4.19 -0.89
N ALA A 27 -12.21 4.84 -1.28
CA ALA A 27 -13.55 4.29 -1.10
C ALA A 27 -13.87 3.11 -2.04
N ASN A 28 -13.10 2.94 -3.13
CA ASN A 28 -13.28 1.88 -4.11
C ASN A 28 -12.45 0.62 -3.80
N PHE A 29 -11.76 0.58 -2.66
CA PHE A 29 -11.01 -0.61 -2.25
C PHE A 29 -11.95 -1.81 -2.11
N ASN A 30 -11.59 -2.89 -2.79
CA ASN A 30 -12.31 -4.15 -2.71
C ASN A 30 -11.76 -5.02 -1.57
N THR A 31 -12.41 -6.15 -1.31
CA THR A 31 -11.97 -7.10 -0.27
C THR A 31 -10.57 -7.66 -0.51
N LEU A 32 -10.14 -7.80 -1.76
CA LEU A 32 -8.79 -8.26 -2.12
C LEU A 32 -7.73 -7.20 -1.82
N ASP A 33 -8.03 -5.91 -1.98
CA ASP A 33 -7.12 -4.81 -1.65
C ASP A 33 -6.86 -4.74 -0.15
N TYR A 34 -7.93 -4.87 0.65
CA TYR A 34 -7.80 -4.99 2.10
C TYR A 34 -7.05 -6.27 2.52
N LEU A 35 -7.28 -7.38 1.84
CA LEU A 35 -6.56 -8.63 2.11
C LEU A 35 -5.06 -8.48 1.79
N ARG A 36 -4.70 -7.85 0.67
CA ARG A 36 -3.31 -7.55 0.29
C ARG A 36 -2.65 -6.63 1.33
N PHE A 37 -3.32 -5.52 1.67
CA PHE A 37 -2.84 -4.58 2.69
C PHE A 37 -2.58 -5.25 4.05
N THR A 38 -3.55 -6.03 4.54
CA THR A 38 -3.43 -6.70 5.84
C THR A 38 -2.37 -7.79 5.84
N THR A 39 -2.24 -8.55 4.76
CA THR A 39 -1.22 -9.61 4.62
C THR A 39 0.19 -9.02 4.62
N ILE A 40 0.42 -7.97 3.83
CA ILE A 40 1.71 -7.26 3.76
C ILE A 40 2.08 -6.69 5.14
N THR A 41 1.14 -6.00 5.78
CA THR A 41 1.36 -5.43 7.13
C THR A 41 1.65 -6.52 8.16
N GLY A 42 0.92 -7.64 8.12
CA GLY A 42 1.10 -8.76 9.06
C GLY A 42 2.47 -9.43 8.93
N ILE A 43 2.91 -9.71 7.70
CA ILE A 43 4.24 -10.28 7.44
C ILE A 43 5.32 -9.34 7.98
N SER A 44 5.20 -8.05 7.69
CA SER A 44 6.19 -7.06 8.13
C SER A 44 6.34 -6.93 9.63
N VAL A 45 5.23 -6.89 10.37
CA VAL A 45 5.26 -6.86 11.84
C VAL A 45 6.02 -8.07 12.37
N THR A 46 5.79 -9.25 11.78
CA THR A 46 6.48 -10.49 12.14
C THR A 46 7.99 -10.41 11.84
N VAL A 47 8.36 -9.93 10.65
CA VAL A 47 9.77 -9.74 10.25
C VAL A 47 10.47 -8.70 11.12
N GLY A 48 9.82 -7.57 11.40
CA GLY A 48 10.30 -6.51 12.28
C GLY A 48 10.54 -7.01 13.71
N TYR A 49 9.65 -7.86 14.23
CA TYR A 49 9.84 -8.49 15.53
C TYR A 49 11.06 -9.42 15.55
N LEU A 50 11.16 -10.34 14.57
CA LEU A 50 12.25 -11.32 14.49
C LEU A 50 13.62 -10.65 14.30
N SER A 51 13.70 -9.65 13.42
CA SER A 51 14.93 -8.87 13.20
C SER A 51 15.36 -8.08 14.43
N GLY A 52 14.40 -7.65 15.27
CA GLY A 52 14.66 -6.95 16.53
C GLY A 52 15.15 -7.83 17.68
N ILE A 53 15.14 -9.17 17.56
CA ILE A 53 15.57 -10.09 18.63
C ILE A 53 17.06 -9.92 18.93
N LYS A 54 17.90 -9.99 17.90
CA LYS A 54 19.36 -9.94 18.05
C LYS A 54 19.86 -8.62 18.66
N PRO A 55 19.40 -7.43 18.21
CA PRO A 55 19.75 -6.16 18.84
C PRO A 55 18.92 -5.82 20.10
N ASN A 56 18.07 -6.73 20.58
CA ASN A 56 17.17 -6.53 21.74
C ASN A 56 16.24 -5.31 21.63
N ILE A 57 15.81 -4.96 20.42
CA ILE A 57 14.85 -3.87 20.12
C ILE A 57 13.59 -4.42 19.44
N ARG A 58 13.12 -5.59 19.89
CA ARG A 58 11.95 -6.30 19.34
C ARG A 58 10.72 -5.40 19.17
N GLY A 59 10.38 -4.61 20.20
CA GLY A 59 9.26 -3.68 20.16
C GLY A 59 9.44 -2.58 19.12
N PRO A 60 10.50 -1.75 19.23
CA PRO A 60 10.76 -0.68 18.25
C PRO A 60 10.90 -1.18 16.81
N SER A 61 11.60 -2.30 16.58
CA SER A 61 11.78 -2.89 15.25
C SER A 61 10.46 -3.37 14.64
N MET A 62 9.59 -3.98 15.46
CA MET A 62 8.24 -4.38 15.05
C MET A 62 7.36 -3.17 14.67
N VAL A 63 7.41 -2.10 15.46
CA VAL A 63 6.67 -0.85 15.16
C VAL A 63 7.14 -0.24 13.85
N THR A 64 8.46 -0.13 13.66
CA THR A 64 9.02 0.42 12.42
C THR A 64 8.68 -0.43 11.20
N GLY A 65 8.78 -1.76 11.30
CA GLY A 65 8.34 -2.67 10.23
C GLY A 65 6.87 -2.45 9.88
N GLY A 66 6.00 -2.41 10.89
CA GLY A 66 4.58 -2.12 10.70
C GLY A 66 4.30 -0.76 10.05
N LEU A 67 5.08 0.28 10.34
CA LEU A 67 4.94 1.60 9.70
C LEU A 67 5.34 1.58 8.23
N ILE A 68 6.47 0.94 7.89
CA ILE A 68 6.97 0.85 6.51
C ILE A 68 5.95 0.14 5.63
N GLU A 69 5.38 -0.95 6.12
CA GLU A 69 4.55 -1.83 5.29
C GLU A 69 3.06 -1.47 5.38
N ARG A 70 2.64 -0.69 6.38
CA ARG A 70 1.38 0.05 6.29
C ARG A 70 1.43 1.07 5.16
N LEU A 71 2.54 1.79 5.02
CA LEU A 71 2.74 2.73 3.92
C LEU A 71 2.81 1.98 2.57
N GLY A 72 3.68 0.97 2.47
CA GLY A 72 3.84 0.16 1.26
C GLY A 72 2.56 -0.56 0.85
N GLY A 73 1.87 -1.21 1.79
CA GLY A 73 0.61 -1.89 1.55
C GLY A 73 -0.52 -0.93 1.14
N PHE A 74 -0.58 0.29 1.69
CA PHE A 74 -1.55 1.30 1.26
C PHE A 74 -1.26 1.76 -0.16
N MET A 75 0.00 2.03 -0.48
CA MET A 75 0.42 2.41 -1.83
C MET A 75 0.09 1.31 -2.85
N TYR A 76 0.31 0.04 -2.48
CA TYR A 76 -0.02 -1.10 -3.33
C TYR A 76 -1.53 -1.27 -3.53
N ALA A 77 -2.34 -1.06 -2.49
CA ALA A 77 -3.81 -1.08 -2.62
C ALA A 77 -4.34 0.09 -3.46
N TYR A 78 -3.69 1.25 -3.41
CA TYR A 78 -4.04 2.43 -4.20
C TYR A 78 -3.69 2.29 -5.69
N GLU A 79 -2.66 1.49 -6.01
CA GLU A 79 -2.23 1.22 -7.38
C GLU A 79 -3.14 0.21 -8.11
N ASN A 80 -3.79 -0.69 -7.38
CA ASN A 80 -4.67 -1.74 -7.94
C ASN A 80 -6.03 -1.19 -8.39
#